data_AF-A0A915UDD5-F1
#
_entry.id   AF-A0A915UDD5-F1
#
_cell.length_a   1.000
_cell.length_b   1.000
_cell.length_c   1.000
_cell.angle_alpha   90.00
_cell.angle_beta   90.00
_cell.angle_gamma   90.00
#
_symmetry.space_group_name_H-M   'P 1'
#
loop_
_entity.id
_entity.type
_entity.pdbx_description
1 polymer ?
#
loop_
_entity_poly.entity_id
_entity_poly.type
_entity_poly.pdbx_seq_one_letter_code
_entity_poly.pdbx_strand_id
1 'polypeptide(L)' 'MSRPRIEDRLPLPLLIPFRLMYWTYERTTIPYDIMVIAILMFVWLTPPDWLKDPTAHGMGLLGWLLGW' A
#
# COMPACT_ATOMS: atom_id res chain seq x y z
N MET A 1 9.80 -33.25 7.32
CA MET A 1 10.09 -32.29 8.42
C MET A 1 9.92 -30.88 7.86
N SER A 2 8.78 -30.23 8.07
CA SER A 2 8.63 -28.79 7.75
C SER A 2 9.38 -27.98 8.80
N ARG A 3 10.33 -27.15 8.37
CA ARG A 3 11.00 -26.22 9.29
C ARG A 3 9.96 -25.24 9.83
N PRO A 4 9.93 -24.97 11.14
CA PRO A 4 9.02 -23.96 11.68
C PRO A 4 9.36 -22.61 11.03
N ARG A 5 8.35 -21.97 10.45
CA ARG A 5 8.51 -20.64 9.87
C ARG A 5 8.63 -19.63 11.01
N ILE A 6 9.34 -18.54 10.81
CA ILE A 6 9.55 -17.53 11.85
C ILE A 6 8.21 -16.91 12.24
N GLU A 7 7.29 -16.83 11.28
CA GLU A 7 5.90 -16.39 11.44
C GLU A 7 5.09 -17.26 12.41
N ASP A 8 5.42 -18.55 12.55
CA ASP A 8 4.71 -19.46 13.45
C ASP A 8 5.01 -19.18 14.93
N ARG A 9 6.08 -18.39 15.19
CA ARG A 9 6.56 -18.05 16.53
C ARG A 9 6.18 -16.62 16.95
N LEU A 10 5.68 -15.81 16.01
CA LEU A 10 5.38 -14.40 16.26
C LEU A 10 3.92 -14.23 16.70
N PRO A 11 3.66 -13.50 17.80
CA PRO A 11 2.29 -13.17 18.17
C PRO A 11 1.65 -12.28 17.08
N LEU A 12 0.34 -12.44 16.86
CA LEU A 12 -0.45 -11.69 15.86
C LEU A 12 -0.14 -10.18 15.79
N PRO A 13 -0.04 -9.43 16.91
CA PRO A 13 0.25 -7.99 16.85
C PRO A 13 1.63 -7.65 16.26
N LEU A 14 2.61 -8.56 16.35
CA LEU A 14 3.94 -8.36 15.76
C LEU A 14 4.01 -8.93 14.33
N LEU A 15 3.23 -9.97 14.05
CA LEU A 15 3.18 -10.61 12.74
C LEU A 15 2.56 -9.70 11.66
N ILE A 16 1.46 -9.01 11.98
CA ILE A 16 0.75 -8.16 11.01
C ILE A 16 1.65 -7.04 10.44
N PRO A 17 2.29 -6.16 11.25
CA PRO A 17 3.17 -5.12 10.71
C PRO A 17 4.38 -5.69 9.99
N PHE A 18 4.90 -6.85 10.42
CA PHE A 18 5.98 -7.54 9.72
C PHE A 18 5.55 -7.97 8.31
N ARG A 19 4.39 -8.63 8.18
CA ARG A 19 3.87 -9.07 6.88
C ARG A 19 3.52 -7.91 5.95
N LEU A 20 3.05 -6.80 6.51
CA LEU A 20 2.78 -5.55 5.78
C LEU A 20 4.07 -4.93 5.24
N MET A 21 5.08 -4.75 6.10
CA MET A 21 6.35 -4.11 5.72
C MET A 21 7.14 -4.93 4.68
N TYR A 22 7.17 -6.25 4.85
CA TYR A 22 7.93 -7.15 3.98
C TYR A 22 7.11 -7.78 2.85
N TRP A 23 5.84 -7.37 2.69
CA TRP A 23 4.99 -7.82 1.60
C TRP A 23 4.86 -9.35 1.49
N THR A 24 4.74 -10.03 2.64
CA THR A 24 4.82 -11.50 2.69
C THR A 24 3.46 -12.19 2.54
N TYR A 25 2.37 -11.43 2.38
CA TYR A 25 1.07 -12.00 2.04
C TYR A 25 1.11 -12.55 0.61
N GLU A 26 0.41 -13.67 0.40
CA GLU A 26 0.32 -14.30 -0.93
C GLU A 26 -0.39 -13.36 -1.91
N ARG A 27 0.04 -13.37 -3.18
CA ARG A 27 -0.63 -12.58 -4.23
C ARG A 27 -2.08 -13.05 -4.39
N THR A 28 -2.99 -12.17 -4.81
CA THR A 28 -4.42 -12.47 -5.00
C THR A 28 -5.16 -12.85 -3.71
N THR A 29 -4.67 -12.37 -2.56
CA THR A 29 -5.36 -12.50 -1.27
C THR A 29 -5.86 -11.15 -0.80
N ILE A 30 -6.97 -11.14 -0.04
CA ILE A 30 -7.55 -9.90 0.49
C ILE A 30 -6.54 -9.02 1.24
N PRO A 31 -5.66 -9.53 2.13
CA PRO A 31 -4.66 -8.69 2.78
C PRO A 31 -3.68 -8.06 1.79
N TYR A 32 -3.25 -8.81 0.77
CA TYR A 32 -2.38 -8.29 -0.28
C TYR A 32 -3.09 -7.21 -1.09
N ASP A 33 -4.35 -7.44 -1.48
CA ASP A 33 -5.12 -6.49 -2.28
C ASP A 33 -5.39 -5.19 -1.51
N ILE A 34 -5.63 -5.27 -0.19
CA ILE A 34 -5.72 -4.09 0.70
C ILE A 34 -4.41 -3.28 0.67
N MET A 35 -3.25 -3.94 0.73
CA MET A 35 -1.96 -3.25 0.67
C MET A 35 -1.74 -2.57 -0.68
N VAL A 36 -2.14 -3.20 -1.78
CA VAL A 36 -2.10 -2.60 -3.12
C VAL A 36 -3.00 -1.37 -3.18
N ILE A 37 -4.24 -1.48 -2.71
CA ILE A 37 -5.19 -0.37 -2.66
C ILE A 37 -4.62 0.78 -1.83
N ALA A 38 -3.97 0.50 -0.69
CA ALA A 38 -3.36 1.54 0.14
C ALA A 38 -2.26 2.32 -0.60
N ILE A 39 -1.41 1.63 -1.37
CA ILE A 39 -0.40 2.29 -2.20
C ILE A 39 -1.05 3.09 -3.33
N LEU A 40 -2.04 2.52 -4.03
CA LEU A 40 -2.71 3.21 -5.12
C LEU A 40 -3.42 4.49 -4.62
N MET A 41 -4.07 4.40 -3.46
CA MET A 41 -4.62 5.56 -2.77
C MET A 41 -3.52 6.58 -2.48
N PHE A 42 -2.39 6.18 -1.92
CA PHE A 42 -1.28 7.11 -1.68
C PHE A 42 -0.79 7.80 -2.96
N VAL A 43 -0.61 7.05 -4.05
CA VAL A 43 -0.17 7.59 -5.34
C VAL A 43 -1.20 8.54 -5.96
N TRP A 44 -2.49 8.19 -5.92
CA TRP A 44 -3.55 9.00 -6.53
C TRP A 44 -3.98 10.20 -5.69
N LEU A 45 -3.91 10.07 -4.36
CA LEU A 45 -4.30 11.12 -3.42
C LEU A 45 -3.16 12.13 -3.17
N THR A 46 -1.95 11.86 -3.65
CA THR A 46 -0.84 12.81 -3.60
C THR A 46 -0.82 13.61 -4.90
N PRO A 47 -1.39 14.83 -4.96
CA PRO A 47 -1.47 15.59 -6.20
C PRO A 47 -0.06 15.93 -6.72
N PRO A 48 0.16 15.91 -8.04
CA PRO A 48 1.44 16.24 -8.68
C PRO A 48 2.00 17.60 -8.24
N ASP A 49 1.11 18.57 -8.00
CA ASP A 49 1.47 19.90 -7.51
C ASP A 49 2.20 19.87 -6.16
N TRP A 50 1.90 18.90 -5.27
CA TRP A 50 2.63 18.76 -4.00
C TRP A 50 4.07 18.32 -4.22
N LEU A 51 4.31 17.52 -5.25
CA LEU A 51 5.65 17.07 -5.63
C LEU A 51 6.42 18.12 -6.43
N LYS A 52 5.78 19.25 -6.79
CA LYS A 52 6.31 20.28 -7.70
C LYS A 52 6.79 19.65 -9.00
N ASP A 53 6.00 18.73 -9.54
CA ASP A 53 6.32 18.02 -10.77
C ASP A 53 6.41 19.02 -11.95
N PRO A 54 7.54 19.07 -12.69
CA PRO A 54 7.70 19.95 -13.84
C PRO A 54 7.00 19.44 -15.11
N THR A 55 6.54 18.19 -15.11
CA THR A 55 5.92 17.51 -16.26
C THR A 55 4.41 17.31 -16.13
N ALA A 56 3.87 17.27 -14.90
CA ALA A 56 2.44 17.16 -14.65
C ALA A 56 1.96 18.29 -13.73
N HIS A 57 0.91 18.98 -14.14
CA HIS A 57 0.33 20.12 -13.40
C HIS A 57 -1.14 19.85 -13.04
N GLY A 58 -1.56 20.35 -11.88
CA GLY A 58 -2.94 20.27 -11.39
C GLY A 58 -3.13 19.19 -10.31
N MET A 59 -4.33 19.19 -9.72
CA MET A 59 -4.67 18.36 -8.56
C MET A 59 -4.84 16.86 -8.89
N GLY A 60 -4.63 16.45 -10.15
CA GLY A 60 -4.67 15.05 -10.59
C GLY A 60 -6.04 14.39 -10.41
N LEU A 61 -6.03 13.11 -10.01
CA LEU A 61 -7.24 12.29 -9.83
C LEU A 61 -8.18 12.85 -8.73
N LEU A 62 -7.62 13.55 -7.74
CA LEU A 62 -8.36 14.31 -6.74
C LEU A 62 -9.14 15.47 -7.34
N GLY A 63 -8.55 16.23 -8.27
CA GLY A 63 -9.23 17.30 -8.97
C GLY A 63 -10.46 16.80 -9.73
N TRP A 64 -10.29 15.69 -10.46
CA TRP A 64 -11.39 15.02 -11.16
C TRP A 64 -12.50 14.55 -10.23
N LEU A 65 -12.15 13.93 -9.09
CA LEU A 65 -13.14 13.43 -8.12
C LEU A 65 -13.93 14.57 -7.44
N LEU A 66 -13.26 15.69 -7.17
CA LEU A 66 -13.85 16.86 -6.51
C LEU A 66 -14.56 17.82 -7.47
N GLY A 67 -14.50 17.57 -8.79
CA GLY A 67 -15.16 18.38 -9.81
C GLY A 67 -14.50 19.74 -10.07
N TRP A 68 -13.19 19.84 -9.82
CA TRP A 68 -12.39 21.03 -10.11
C TRP A 68 -11.78 21.00 -11.50
#